data_AF-A0A3M1SV75-F1
#
_entry.id   AF-A0A3M1SV75-F1
#
_cell.length_a   1.000
_cell.length_b   1.000
_cell.length_c   1.000
_cell.angle_alpha   90.00
_cell.angle_beta   90.00
_cell.angle_gamma   90.00
#
_symmetry.space_group_name_H-M   'P 1'
#
loop_
_entity.id
_entity.type
_entity.pdbx_description
1 polymer ?
#
loop_
_entity_poly.entity_id
_entity_poly.type
_entity_poly.pdbx_seq_one_letter_code
_entity_poly.pdbx_strand_id
1 'polypeptide(L)'
;MEIAQQIGDRHGEALSLFNQAIALAKLKKYPDAIQSYQHAKQMFEKLKLAHMVEQCDTEISNLTRRKSSKIPLWFYFCVGLAIVFMIWWL
;
A
#
# COMPACT_ATOMS: atom_id res chain seq x y z
N MET A 1 -17.92 32.93 -6.64
CA MET A 1 -16.57 32.33 -6.87
C MET A 1 -16.11 31.39 -5.75
N GLU A 2 -16.85 31.25 -4.64
CA GLU A 2 -16.39 30.48 -3.47
C GLU A 2 -16.36 28.96 -3.68
N ILE A 3 -17.29 28.40 -4.48
CA ILE A 3 -17.40 26.95 -4.71
C ILE A 3 -16.15 26.39 -5.41
N ALA A 4 -15.60 27.12 -6.39
CA ALA A 4 -14.40 26.69 -7.10
C ALA A 4 -13.15 26.71 -6.20
N GLN A 5 -13.06 27.68 -5.28
CA GLN A 5 -11.99 27.75 -4.28
C GLN A 5 -12.06 26.58 -3.31
N GLN A 6 -13.25 26.25 -2.79
CA GLN A 6 -13.43 25.13 -1.87
C GLN A 6 -13.11 23.77 -2.52
N ILE A 7 -13.47 23.58 -3.80
CA ILE A 7 -13.11 22.36 -4.53
C ILE A 7 -11.58 22.29 -4.76
N GLY A 8 -10.96 23.42 -5.12
CA GLY A 8 -9.51 23.51 -5.32
C GLY A 8 -8.71 23.23 -4.03
N ASP A 9 -9.16 23.77 -2.90
CA ASP A 9 -8.53 23.56 -1.59
C ASP A 9 -8.59 22.08 -1.17
N ARG A 10 -9.76 21.45 -1.30
CA ARG A 10 -9.95 20.02 -0.99
C ARG A 10 -9.16 19.11 -1.92
N HIS A 11 -8.99 19.50 -3.19
CA HIS A 11 -8.13 18.78 -4.12
C HIS A 11 -6.64 18.89 -3.72
N GLY A 12 -6.20 20.08 -3.32
CA GLY A 12 -4.86 20.30 -2.80
C GLY A 12 -4.58 19.50 -1.54
N GLU A 13 -5.54 19.43 -0.61
CA GLU A 13 -5.45 18.62 0.61
C GLU A 13 -5.29 17.13 0.28
N ALA A 14 -6.11 16.59 -0.64
CA ALA A 14 -6.03 15.20 -1.07
C ALA A 14 -4.68 14.86 -1.71
N LEU A 15 -4.14 15.76 -2.56
CA LEU A 15 -2.80 15.63 -3.13
C LEU A 15 -1.70 15.68 -2.09
N SER A 16 -1.84 16.52 -1.06
CA SER A 16 -0.88 16.60 0.05
C SER A 16 -0.81 15.26 0.81
N LEU A 17 -1.96 14.66 1.12
CA LEU A 17 -2.03 13.34 1.75
C LEU A 17 -1.41 12.24 0.88
N PHE A 18 -1.65 12.29 -0.43
CA PHE A 18 -1.04 11.35 -1.39
C PHE A 18 0.49 11.47 -1.41
N ASN A 19 1.01 12.70 -1.46
CA ASN A 19 2.46 12.95 -1.43
C ASN A 19 3.08 12.54 -0.08
N GLN A 20 2.37 12.75 1.03
CA GLN A 20 2.78 12.27 2.34
C GLN A 20 2.89 10.75 2.36
N ALA A 21 1.93 10.04 1.77
CA ALA A 21 1.97 8.58 1.65
C ALA A 21 3.19 8.09 0.85
N ILE A 22 3.52 8.76 -0.27
CA ILE A 22 4.74 8.49 -1.05
C ILE A 22 6.00 8.67 -0.18
N ALA A 23 6.08 9.75 0.59
CA ALA A 23 7.22 10.02 1.46
C ALA A 23 7.37 8.93 2.54
N LEU A 24 6.28 8.53 3.18
CA LEU A 24 6.25 7.45 4.17
C LEU A 24 6.67 6.10 3.55
N ALA A 25 6.20 5.81 2.33
CA ALA A 25 6.57 4.61 1.58
C ALA A 25 8.07 4.57 1.29
N LYS A 26 8.68 5.70 0.89
CA LYS A 26 10.13 5.85 0.68
C LYS A 26 10.92 5.65 1.98
N LEU A 27 10.38 6.10 3.11
CA LEU A 27 10.94 5.87 4.45
C LEU A 27 10.69 4.44 4.98
N LYS A 28 10.09 3.55 4.18
CA LYS A 28 9.71 2.18 4.55
C LYS A 28 8.73 2.08 5.72
N LYS A 29 8.03 3.17 6.05
CA LYS A 29 6.93 3.21 7.02
C LYS A 29 5.64 2.76 6.34
N TYR A 30 5.61 1.48 5.93
CA TYR A 30 4.53 0.96 5.09
C TYR A 30 3.13 1.02 5.71
N PRO A 31 2.92 0.74 7.02
CA PRO A 31 1.60 0.89 7.63
C PRO A 31 1.08 2.32 7.55
N ASP A 32 1.91 3.29 7.92
CA ASP A 32 1.56 4.72 7.88
C ASP A 32 1.29 5.18 6.45
N ALA A 33 2.10 4.72 5.49
CA ALA A 33 1.91 5.04 4.07
C ALA A 33 0.56 4.52 3.55
N ILE A 34 0.17 3.30 3.91
CA ILE A 34 -1.12 2.72 3.51
C ILE A 34 -2.27 3.53 4.11
N GLN A 35 -2.18 3.93 5.38
CA GLN A 35 -3.19 4.78 6.00
C GLN A 35 -3.32 6.15 5.31
N SER A 36 -2.21 6.81 5.00
CA SER A 36 -2.22 8.08 4.26
C SER A 36 -2.82 7.92 2.84
N TYR A 37 -2.50 6.84 2.12
CA TYR A 37 -3.13 6.56 0.82
C TYR A 37 -4.63 6.31 0.95
N GLN A 38 -5.09 5.62 2.00
CA GLN A 38 -6.52 5.40 2.25
C GLN A 38 -7.27 6.71 2.54
N HIS A 39 -6.67 7.61 3.32
CA HIS A 39 -7.25 8.94 3.55
C HIS A 39 -7.31 9.77 2.27
N ALA A 40 -6.23 9.78 1.47
CA ALA A 40 -6.21 10.46 0.18
C ALA A 40 -7.30 9.91 -0.76
N LYS A 41 -7.44 8.58 -0.82
CA LYS A 41 -8.49 7.89 -1.60
C LYS A 41 -9.88 8.38 -1.24
N GLN A 42 -10.23 8.41 0.05
CA GLN A 42 -11.55 8.89 0.51
C GLN A 42 -11.84 10.33 0.10
N MET A 43 -10.81 11.19 0.08
CA MET A 43 -10.94 12.56 -0.40
C MET A 43 -11.14 12.62 -1.91
N PHE A 44 -10.38 11.84 -2.68
CA PHE A 44 -10.54 11.76 -4.14
C PHE A 44 -11.89 11.17 -4.56
N GLU A 45 -12.44 10.21 -3.79
CA GLU A 45 -13.80 9.69 -3.99
C GLU A 45 -14.86 10.78 -3.82
N LYS A 46 -14.75 11.60 -2.76
CA LYS A 46 -15.64 12.76 -2.54
C LYS A 46 -15.55 13.80 -3.66
N LEU A 47 -14.36 13.95 -4.27
CA LEU A 47 -14.11 14.83 -5.40
C LEU A 47 -14.46 14.19 -6.76
N LYS A 48 -14.89 12.92 -6.77
CA LYS A 48 -15.19 12.12 -7.98
C LYS A 48 -14.00 11.99 -8.95
N LEU A 49 -12.78 11.95 -8.43
CA LEU A 49 -11.53 11.83 -9.19
C LEU A 49 -11.10 10.36 -9.31
N ALA A 50 -11.79 9.60 -10.17
CA ALA A 50 -11.60 8.15 -10.30
C ALA A 50 -10.15 7.71 -10.59
N HIS A 51 -9.44 8.42 -11.47
CA HIS A 51 -8.03 8.11 -11.77
C HIS A 51 -7.13 8.19 -10.53
N MET A 52 -7.38 9.16 -9.63
CA MET A 52 -6.58 9.31 -8.41
C MET A 52 -6.91 8.22 -7.38
N VAL A 53 -8.18 7.78 -7.33
CA VAL A 53 -8.62 6.64 -6.52
C VAL A 53 -7.91 5.36 -6.99
N GLU A 54 -7.86 5.12 -8.29
CA GLU A 54 -7.15 3.98 -8.89
C GLU A 54 -5.64 4.01 -8.60
N GLN A 55 -5.02 5.19 -8.65
CA GLN A 55 -3.61 5.36 -8.26
C GLN A 55 -3.38 5.01 -6.79
N CYS A 56 -4.26 5.45 -5.87
CA CYS A 56 -4.16 5.08 -4.46
C CYS A 56 -4.24 3.57 -4.26
N ASP A 57 -5.19 2.90 -4.93
CA ASP A 57 -5.36 1.44 -4.84
C ASP A 57 -4.16 0.67 -5.39
N THR A 58 -3.59 1.14 -6.50
CA THR A 58 -2.39 0.56 -7.10
C THR A 58 -1.20 0.64 -6.15
N GLU A 59 -0.98 1.79 -5.52
CA GLU A 59 0.12 1.97 -4.56
C GLU A 59 -0.08 1.14 -3.29
N ILE A 60 -1.30 1.09 -2.74
CA ILE A 60 -1.64 0.25 -1.58
C ILE A 60 -1.37 -1.23 -1.90
N SER A 61 -1.79 -1.71 -3.07
CA SER A 61 -1.55 -3.08 -3.52
C SER A 61 -0.05 -3.40 -3.65
N ASN A 62 0.72 -2.48 -4.25
CA ASN A 62 2.16 -2.61 -4.37
C ASN A 62 2.86 -2.72 -3.01
N LEU A 63 2.48 -1.88 -2.04
CA LEU A 63 3.04 -1.91 -0.69
C LEU A 63 2.66 -3.18 0.08
N THR A 64 1.41 -3.62 -0.06
CA THR A 64 0.92 -4.86 0.58
C THR A 64 1.66 -6.09 0.03
N ARG A 65 1.88 -6.15 -1.29
CA ARG A 65 2.67 -7.21 -1.92
C ARG A 65 4.13 -7.22 -1.45
N ARG A 66 4.75 -6.04 -1.32
CA ARG A 66 6.13 -5.93 -0.79
C ARG A 66 6.24 -6.46 0.64
N LYS A 67 5.23 -6.27 1.49
CA LYS A 67 5.20 -6.85 2.85
C LYS A 67 5.08 -8.39 2.83
N SER A 68 4.26 -8.93 1.93
CA SER A 68 3.98 -10.37 1.83
C SER A 68 5.13 -11.20 1.24
N SER A 69 6.04 -10.59 0.47
CA SER A 69 7.16 -11.27 -0.20
C SER A 69 8.15 -11.99 0.76
N LYS A 70 8.04 -11.80 2.07
CA LYS A 70 8.87 -12.52 3.04
C LYS A 70 8.30 -13.91 3.31
N ILE A 71 8.92 -14.94 2.72
CA ILE A 71 8.62 -16.34 3.02
C ILE A 71 8.86 -16.58 4.53
N PRO A 72 7.89 -17.16 5.26
CA PRO A 72 8.02 -17.36 6.69
C PRO A 72 9.04 -18.46 6.99
N LEU A 73 9.77 -18.32 8.11
CA LEU A 73 10.89 -19.22 8.45
C LEU A 73 10.48 -20.69 8.57
N TRP A 74 9.24 -20.98 9.00
CA TRP A 74 8.71 -22.33 9.10
C TRP A 74 8.62 -23.04 7.74
N PHE A 75 8.47 -22.29 6.64
CA PHE A 75 8.44 -22.86 5.30
C PHE A 75 9.77 -23.58 4.97
N TYR A 76 10.89 -22.97 5.36
CA TYR A 76 12.22 -23.58 5.21
C TYR A 76 12.41 -24.81 6.11
N PHE A 77 11.84 -24.79 7.32
CA PHE A 77 11.86 -25.95 8.21
C PHE A 77 11.09 -27.15 7.63
N CYS A 78 9.91 -26.92 7.05
CA CYS A 78 9.13 -27.97 6.39
C CYS A 78 9.86 -28.58 5.20
N VAL A 79 10.51 -27.76 4.36
CA VAL A 79 11.30 -28.24 3.22
C VAL A 79 12.48 -29.10 3.70
N GLY A 80 13.18 -28.67 4.76
CA GLY A 80 14.29 -29.43 5.35
C GLY A 80 13.87 -30.80 5.87
N LEU A 81 12.75 -30.87 6.61
CA LEU A 81 12.21 -32.16 7.10
C LEU A 81 11.83 -33.10 5.96
N ALA A 82 11.19 -32.60 4.90
CA ALA A 82 10.82 -33.41 3.74
C ALA A 82 12.03 -34.04 3.04
N ILE A 83 13.14 -33.30 2.95
CA ILE A 83 14.40 -33.81 2.37
C ILE A 83 14.99 -34.93 3.23
N VAL A 84 14.97 -34.80 4.56
CA VAL A 84 15.48 -35.85 5.47
C VAL A 84 14.67 -37.14 5.35
N PHE A 85 13.34 -37.05 5.26
CA PHE A 85 12.48 -38.22 5.05
C PHE A 85 12.71 -38.87 3.68
N MET A 86 12.96 -38.09 2.63
CA MET A 86 13.30 -38.63 1.30
C MET A 86 14.65 -39.36 1.27
N ILE A 87 15.65 -38.85 1.99
CA ILE A 87 16.98 -39.48 2.08
C ILE A 87 16.93 -40.77 2.90
N TRP A 88 16.10 -40.84 3.95
CA TRP A 88 15.94 -42.06 4.76
C TRP A 88 15.12 -43.17 4.09
N TRP A 89 14.39 -42.85 3.01
CA TRP A 89 13.58 -43.80 2.26
C TRP A 89 14.32 -44.43 1.05
N LEU A 90 15.54 -43.95 0.74
CA LEU A 90 16.41 -44.47 -0.31
C LEU A 90 17.58 -45.28 0.28
#